data_AF-C3YU71-F1
#
_entry.id   AF-C3YU71-F1
#
_cell.length_a   1.000
_cell.length_b   1.000
_cell.length_c   1.000
_cell.angle_alpha   90.00
_cell.angle_beta   90.00
_cell.angle_gamma   90.00
#
_symmetry.space_group_name_H-M   'P 1'
#
loop_
_entity.id
_entity.type
_entity.pdbx_description
1 polymer ?
#
loop_
_entity_poly.entity_id
_entity_poly.type
_entity_poly.pdbx_seq_one_letter_code
_entity_poly.pdbx_strand_id
1 'polypeptide(L)'
;LRPWLYGMIDRGEVPGVEWLDADKKKFKIPWEHTGKREYDLDSFKLFKEWSIHTGKFRPEIDEPEPAVWKTRLRVALSNHPKIHEVKNESQPKDPINPYKVYVFSDKPRKLYI
;
A
#
# COMPACT_ATOMS: atom_id res chain seq x y z
N LEU A 1 -7.42 1.04 -8.95
CA LEU A 1 -6.65 0.55 -7.79
C LEU A 1 -6.61 -0.98 -7.73
N ARG A 2 -7.74 -1.68 -7.51
CA ARG A 2 -7.75 -3.15 -7.30
C ARG A 2 -7.01 -3.98 -8.37
N PRO A 3 -7.28 -3.86 -9.69
CA PRO A 3 -6.58 -4.67 -10.70
C PRO A 3 -5.07 -4.39 -10.75
N TRP A 4 -4.71 -3.11 -10.67
CA TRP A 4 -3.32 -2.66 -10.65
C TRP A 4 -2.56 -3.22 -9.44
N LEU A 5 -3.12 -3.06 -8.24
CA LEU A 5 -2.46 -3.50 -7.00
C LEU A 5 -2.34 -5.03 -6.96
N TYR A 6 -3.35 -5.76 -7.44
CA TYR A 6 -3.28 -7.21 -7.57
C TYR A 6 -2.09 -7.63 -8.45
N GLY A 7 -1.95 -7.02 -9.63
CA GLY A 7 -0.84 -7.31 -10.52
C GLY A 7 0.53 -6.94 -9.94
N MET A 8 0.63 -5.84 -9.18
CA MET A 8 1.88 -5.48 -8.49
C MET A 8 2.30 -6.54 -7.46
N ILE A 9 1.35 -7.07 -6.69
CA ILE A 9 1.61 -8.11 -5.69
C ILE A 9 1.98 -9.43 -6.39
N ASP A 10 1.23 -9.80 -7.43
CA ASP A 10 1.41 -11.05 -8.17
C ASP A 10 2.78 -11.12 -8.87
N ARG A 11 3.27 -9.99 -9.38
CA ARG A 11 4.59 -9.89 -9.99
C ARG A 11 5.73 -9.79 -8.97
N GLY A 12 5.44 -9.55 -7.68
CA GLY A 12 6.46 -9.42 -6.64
C GLY A 12 7.45 -8.26 -6.87
N GLU A 13 7.04 -7.21 -7.59
CA GLU A 13 7.95 -6.12 -8.01
C GLU A 13 8.38 -5.19 -6.87
N VAL A 14 7.64 -5.18 -5.77
CA VAL A 14 7.91 -4.31 -4.62
C VAL A 14 8.22 -5.16 -3.39
N PRO A 15 9.45 -5.05 -2.83
CA PRO A 15 9.82 -5.76 -1.61
C PRO A 15 8.82 -5.57 -0.48
N GLY A 16 8.47 -6.66 0.19
CA GLY A 16 7.54 -6.68 1.33
C GLY A 16 6.06 -6.51 0.98
N VAL A 17 5.71 -6.17 -0.26
CA VAL A 17 4.32 -6.12 -0.75
C VAL A 17 3.97 -7.48 -1.35
N GLU A 18 3.39 -8.37 -0.54
CA GLU A 18 3.22 -9.77 -0.89
C GLU A 18 1.89 -10.36 -0.40
N TRP A 19 1.48 -11.45 -1.03
CA TRP A 19 0.38 -12.28 -0.57
C TRP A 19 0.73 -12.94 0.78
N LEU A 20 -0.15 -12.80 1.76
CA LEU A 20 -0.13 -13.61 2.98
C LEU A 20 -0.97 -14.88 2.81
N ASP A 21 -2.03 -14.78 2.01
CA ASP A 21 -2.92 -15.88 1.66
C ASP A 21 -3.58 -15.50 0.31
N ALA A 22 -3.08 -16.09 -0.77
CA ALA A 22 -3.53 -15.79 -2.13
C ALA A 22 -4.98 -16.24 -2.37
N ASP A 23 -5.39 -17.38 -1.80
CA ASP A 23 -6.75 -17.92 -1.90
C ASP A 23 -7.77 -16.96 -1.27
N LYS A 24 -7.42 -16.41 -0.10
CA LYS A 24 -8.23 -15.38 0.57
C LYS A 24 -8.00 -13.97 0.04
N LYS A 25 -7.14 -13.80 -0.97
CA LYS A 25 -6.73 -12.50 -1.52
C LYS A 25 -6.29 -11.52 -0.42
N LYS A 26 -5.57 -12.04 0.57
CA LYS A 26 -5.02 -11.30 1.72
C LYS A 26 -3.55 -11.02 1.48
N PHE A 27 -3.15 -9.77 1.65
CA PHE A 27 -1.79 -9.30 1.36
C PHE A 27 -1.35 -8.29 2.42
N LYS A 28 -0.04 -8.05 2.51
CA LYS A 28 0.53 -6.99 3.35
C LYS A 28 1.21 -5.92 2.52
N ILE A 29 1.30 -4.72 3.10
CA ILE A 29 2.07 -3.59 2.57
C ILE A 29 2.98 -3.09 3.71
N PRO A 30 4.29 -2.94 3.48
CA PRO A 30 5.20 -2.30 4.43
C PRO A 30 4.74 -0.88 4.75
N TRP A 31 4.78 -0.51 6.03
CA TRP A 31 4.19 0.73 6.54
C TRP A 31 5.18 1.59 7.32
N GLU A 32 6.36 1.79 6.74
CA GLU A 32 7.46 2.50 7.39
C GLU A 32 7.12 3.95 7.78
N HIS A 33 7.57 4.38 8.96
CA HIS A 33 7.43 5.76 9.42
C HIS A 33 8.50 6.64 8.79
N THR A 34 8.09 7.81 8.29
CA THR A 34 8.93 8.79 7.56
C THR A 34 10.00 9.48 8.41
N GLY A 35 10.36 8.92 9.56
CA GLY A 35 11.25 9.53 10.56
C GLY A 35 12.57 8.79 10.82
N LYS A 36 12.80 7.61 10.23
CA LYS A 36 14.13 6.98 10.24
C LYS A 36 14.99 7.64 9.16
N ARG A 37 16.19 8.07 9.55
CA ARG A 37 17.13 8.92 8.78
C ARG A 37 17.64 8.34 7.47
N GLU A 38 17.34 7.08 7.19
CA GLU A 38 17.69 6.41 5.94
C GLU A 38 16.37 6.11 5.23
N TYR A 39 16.00 6.98 4.29
CA TYR A 39 14.90 6.72 3.39
C TYR A 39 15.27 5.52 2.53
N ASP A 40 14.79 4.33 2.89
CA ASP A 40 14.84 3.23 1.95
C ASP A 40 13.92 3.57 0.77
N LEU A 41 14.51 3.76 -0.40
CA LEU A 41 13.77 4.07 -1.62
C LEU A 41 12.79 2.95 -1.96
N ASP A 42 13.09 1.72 -1.56
CA ASP A 42 12.22 0.56 -1.75
C ASP A 42 10.92 0.67 -0.93
N SER A 43 10.98 1.27 0.26
CA SER A 43 9.81 1.54 1.10
C SER A 43 8.81 2.51 0.46
N PHE A 44 9.26 3.32 -0.52
CA PHE A 44 8.38 4.22 -1.26
C PHE A 44 8.00 3.73 -2.66
N LYS A 45 8.58 2.62 -3.11
CA LYS A 45 8.39 2.11 -4.47
C LYS A 45 6.92 1.90 -4.81
N LEU A 46 6.15 1.20 -3.95
CA LEU A 46 4.70 1.03 -4.18
C LEU A 46 3.94 2.36 -4.31
N PHE A 47 4.27 3.32 -3.44
CA PHE A 47 3.60 4.62 -3.41
C PHE A 47 3.95 5.45 -4.66
N LYS A 48 5.21 5.41 -5.09
CA LYS A 48 5.71 6.03 -6.32
C LYS A 48 5.02 5.43 -7.54
N GLU A 49 5.03 4.11 -7.68
CA GLU A 49 4.40 3.40 -8.81
C GLU A 49 2.90 3.69 -8.91
N TRP A 50 2.20 3.79 -7.78
CA TRP A 50 0.78 4.21 -7.77
C TRP A 50 0.60 5.64 -8.30
N SER A 51 1.49 6.55 -7.91
CA SER A 51 1.44 7.95 -8.36
C SER A 51 1.76 8.07 -9.85
N ILE A 52 2.68 7.25 -10.38
CA ILE A 52 2.95 7.14 -11.82
C ILE A 52 1.73 6.57 -12.55
N HIS A 53 1.19 5.44 -12.08
CA HIS A 53 0.04 4.78 -12.69
C HIS A 53 -1.21 5.67 -12.78
N THR A 54 -1.40 6.56 -11.80
CA THR A 54 -2.52 7.52 -11.80
C THR A 54 -2.21 8.84 -12.53
N GLY A 55 -1.00 8.98 -13.10
CA GLY A 55 -0.54 10.19 -13.77
C GLY A 55 -0.33 11.38 -12.82
N LYS A 56 -0.23 11.14 -11.52
CA LYS A 56 -0.04 12.17 -10.49
C LYS A 56 1.43 12.44 -10.16
N PHE A 57 2.35 11.69 -10.75
CA PHE A 57 3.79 11.92 -10.70
C PHE A 57 4.43 11.47 -12.01
N ARG A 58 5.28 12.30 -12.60
CA ARG A 58 6.04 12.04 -13.83
C ARG A 58 7.53 12.09 -13.51
N PRO A 59 8.27 10.97 -13.53
CA PRO A 59 9.64 10.87 -13.00
C PRO A 59 10.67 11.87 -13.55
N GLU A 60 10.48 12.36 -14.77
CA GLU A 60 11.41 13.28 -15.43
C GLU A 60 10.94 14.74 -15.43
N ILE A 61 9.73 15.02 -14.92
CA ILE A 61 9.09 16.34 -15.00
C ILE A 61 8.79 16.89 -13.61
N ASP A 62 8.29 16.04 -12.71
CA ASP A 62 7.83 16.45 -11.40
C ASP A 62 8.91 16.16 -10.33
N GLU A 63 8.98 16.98 -9.29
CA GLU A 63 9.88 16.75 -8.16
C GLU A 63 9.40 15.56 -7.31
N PRO A 64 10.30 14.67 -6.84
CA PRO A 64 9.93 13.57 -5.96
C PRO A 64 9.36 14.01 -4.61
N GLU A 65 8.10 13.64 -4.34
CA GLU A 65 7.44 13.90 -3.04
C GLU A 65 6.93 12.61 -2.39
N PRO A 66 7.81 11.81 -1.72
CA PRO A 66 7.44 10.52 -1.16
C PRO A 66 6.28 10.56 -0.14
N ALA A 67 6.20 11.61 0.66
CA ALA A 67 5.11 11.82 1.62
C ALA A 67 3.75 12.01 0.92
N VAL A 68 3.73 12.71 -0.22
CA VAL A 68 2.54 12.93 -1.04
C VAL A 68 2.10 11.62 -1.68
N TRP A 69 3.03 10.86 -2.26
CA TRP A 69 2.75 9.55 -2.85
C TRP A 69 2.12 8.59 -1.83
N LYS A 70 2.70 8.50 -0.63
CA LYS A 70 2.18 7.68 0.46
C LYS A 70 0.77 8.10 0.88
N THR A 71 0.55 9.41 1.01
CA THR A 71 -0.77 9.96 1.36
C THR A 71 -1.83 9.59 0.32
N ARG A 72 -1.51 9.71 -0.97
CA ARG A 72 -2.43 9.36 -2.07
C ARG A 72 -2.84 7.90 -2.04
N LEU A 73 -1.88 6.96 -1.93
CA LEU A 73 -2.23 5.54 -1.88
C LEU A 73 -3.00 5.20 -0.60
N ARG A 74 -2.60 5.75 0.56
CA ARG A 74 -3.32 5.54 1.83
C ARG A 74 -4.78 5.94 1.72
N VAL A 75 -5.08 7.11 1.16
CA VAL A 75 -6.45 7.59 0.95
C VAL A 75 -7.19 6.68 -0.04
N ALA A 76 -6.55 6.31 -1.15
CA ALA A 76 -7.14 5.42 -2.13
C ALA A 76 -7.51 4.05 -1.53
N LEU A 77 -6.64 3.46 -0.70
CA LEU A 77 -6.90 2.23 0.04
C LEU A 77 -8.03 2.41 1.08
N SER A 78 -7.97 3.49 1.86
CA SER A 78 -8.96 3.77 2.93
C SER A 78 -10.37 3.96 2.40
N ASN A 79 -10.52 4.53 1.21
CA ASN A 79 -11.81 4.83 0.59
C ASN A 79 -12.26 3.75 -0.41
N HIS A 80 -11.46 2.72 -0.67
CA HIS A 80 -11.81 1.72 -1.66
C HIS A 80 -12.95 0.82 -1.15
N PRO A 81 -14.03 0.62 -1.93
CA PRO A 81 -15.19 -0.16 -1.46
C PRO A 81 -14.90 -1.66 -1.29
N LYS A 82 -13.86 -2.15 -1.96
CA LYS A 82 -13.51 -3.58 -2.05
C LYS A 82 -12.11 -3.93 -1.52
N ILE A 83 -11.46 -3.01 -0.82
CA ILE A 83 -10.18 -3.27 -0.14
C ILE A 83 -10.38 -2.86 1.30
N HIS A 84 -10.16 -3.80 2.22
CA HIS A 84 -10.38 -3.57 3.65
C HIS A 84 -9.11 -3.88 4.42
N GLU A 85 -8.74 -2.99 5.35
CA GLU A 85 -7.64 -3.22 6.29
C GLU A 85 -8.07 -4.23 7.35
N VAL A 86 -7.26 -5.28 7.54
CA VAL A 86 -7.43 -6.27 8.60
C VAL A 86 -6.64 -5.79 9.82
N LYS A 87 -7.26 -4.90 10.60
CA LYS A 87 -6.58 -4.14 11.67
C LYS A 87 -5.95 -5.03 12.74
N ASN A 88 -6.61 -6.14 13.09
CA ASN A 88 -6.14 -7.10 14.10
C ASN A 88 -4.90 -7.88 13.65
N GLU A 89 -4.61 -7.93 12.34
CA GLU A 89 -3.41 -8.56 11.79
C GLU A 89 -2.36 -7.51 11.37
N SER A 90 -2.67 -6.22 11.46
CA SER A 90 -1.79 -5.13 11.06
C SER A 90 -0.91 -4.69 12.21
N GLN A 91 0.38 -4.45 11.94
CA GLN A 91 1.36 -3.98 12.93
C GLN A 91 2.05 -2.68 12.47
N PRO A 92 1.29 -1.58 12.24
CA PRO A 92 1.86 -0.36 11.68
C PRO A 92 2.78 0.39 12.64
N LYS A 93 2.86 -0.01 13.91
CA LYS A 93 3.70 0.60 14.96
C LYS A 93 4.89 -0.27 15.33
N ASP A 94 5.10 -1.40 14.65
CA ASP A 94 6.25 -2.25 14.93
C ASP A 94 7.56 -1.46 14.71
N PRO A 95 8.52 -1.48 15.66
CA PRO A 95 9.73 -0.68 15.57
C PRO A 95 10.75 -1.23 14.57
N ILE A 96 10.63 -2.50 14.17
CA ILE A 96 11.57 -3.22 13.31
C ILE A 96 10.99 -3.37 11.91
N ASN A 97 9.78 -3.91 11.78
CA ASN A 97 9.14 -4.18 10.50
C ASN A 97 7.64 -3.81 10.53
N PRO A 98 7.30 -2.53 10.42
CA PRO A 98 5.91 -2.09 10.42
C PRO A 98 5.22 -2.49 9.11
N TYR A 99 4.01 -3.07 9.22
CA TYR A 99 3.20 -3.42 8.06
C TYR A 99 1.71 -3.29 8.32
N LYS A 100 0.94 -3.24 7.24
CA LYS A 100 -0.53 -3.29 7.26
C LYS A 100 -1.04 -4.43 6.40
N VAL A 101 -2.07 -5.12 6.90
CA VAL A 101 -2.71 -6.23 6.22
C VAL A 101 -4.01 -5.76 5.58
N TYR A 102 -4.22 -6.17 4.34
CA TYR A 102 -5.41 -5.86 3.56
C TYR A 102 -6.00 -7.12 2.92
N VAL A 103 -7.28 -7.06 2.61
CA VAL A 103 -7.98 -8.11 1.86
C VAL A 103 -8.78 -7.51 0.71
N PHE A 104 -8.71 -8.14 -0.47
CA PHE A 104 -9.66 -7.87 -1.54
C PHE A 104 -10.95 -8.61 -1.28
N SER A 105 -12.05 -7.89 -1.04
CA SER A 105 -13.36 -8.47 -0.76
C SER A 105 -14.44 -7.80 -1.57
N ASP A 106 -15.35 -8.58 -2.15
CA ASP A 106 -16.55 -8.05 -2.78
C ASP A 106 -17.66 -7.74 -1.77
N LYS A 107 -17.45 -8.04 -0.48
CA LYS A 107 -18.36 -7.62 0.60
C LYS A 107 -18.24 -6.11 0.82
N PRO A 108 -19.38 -5.38 0.94
CA PRO A 108 -19.35 -3.98 1.31
C PRO A 108 -18.72 -3.82 2.69
N ARG A 109 -18.05 -2.68 2.90
CA ARG A 109 -17.46 -2.35 4.21
C ARG A 109 -18.57 -2.33 5.25
N LYS A 110 -18.50 -3.22 6.25
CA LYS A 110 -19.39 -3.13 7.42
C LYS A 110 -19.00 -1.86 8.18
N LEU A 111 -19.74 -0.77 7.94
CA LEU A 111 -19.75 0.37 8.85
C LEU A 111 -20.51 -0.11 10.08
N TYR A 112 -19.79 -0.40 11.15
CA TYR A 112 -20.41 -0.46 12.46
C TYR A 112 -20.80 0.99 12.79
N ILE A 113 -22.10 1.27 12.68
CA ILE A 113 -22.76 2.47 13.22
C ILE A 113 -22.89 2.30 14.72
#